data_AF-A0AAW1C6I3-F1
#
_entry.id   AF-A0AAW1C6I3-F1
#
_cell.length_a   1.000
_cell.length_b   1.000
_cell.length_c   1.000
_cell.angle_alpha   90.00
_cell.angle_beta   90.00
_cell.angle_gamma   90.00
#
_symmetry.space_group_name_H-M   'P 1'
#
loop_
_entity.id
_entity.type
_entity.pdbx_description
1 polymer ?
#
loop_
_entity_poly.entity_id
_entity_poly.type
_entity_poly.pdbx_seq_one_letter_code
_entity_poly.pdbx_strand_id
1 'polypeptide(L)'
;MIMQRKTFTNWLNNVFYKHSANIKIRDLYTELKDGIYLLRILELLSSEQLPRPNKGKMRVHFLENNSKAIQFLKSKIMFCLKETDDLKFQYEHMIFELLKWIKLKVTELDDHSFPNSLEKMCFVMNNFKIFRTVEKPPKYREKGIIEANFFYIRTKQQVNNQRAYLPPEGRTLRDLEKKWIALEKAEDSRGKAIQQELLRLERIEQQVQMFLKKAAIREAYLRNMREIIQKQGDWQPDNIEQLQADTRKLEAIEADMLPQDQRFKALSTMAAEIMQENYQDNDLIANK
;
A
#
# COMPACT_ATOMS: atom_id res chain seq x y z
N MET A 1 41.47 39.09 18.84
CA MET A 1 41.93 37.94 19.66
C MET A 1 41.77 38.11 21.18
N ILE A 2 42.04 39.28 21.79
CA ILE A 2 41.99 39.46 23.26
C ILE A 2 40.59 39.22 23.85
N MET A 3 39.53 39.62 23.13
CA MET A 3 38.14 39.46 23.57
C MET A 3 37.73 37.99 23.65
N GLN A 4 38.06 37.17 22.64
CA GLN A 4 37.82 35.72 22.66
C GLN A 4 38.55 35.03 23.82
N ARG A 5 39.81 35.40 24.10
CA ARG A 5 40.57 34.84 25.24
C ARG A 5 39.83 35.04 26.56
N LYS A 6 39.39 36.27 26.86
CA LYS A 6 38.64 36.55 28.09
C LYS A 6 37.33 35.77 28.15
N THR A 7 36.60 35.66 27.04
CA THR A 7 35.36 34.89 26.96
C THR A 7 35.59 33.41 27.25
N PHE A 8 36.60 32.78 26.63
CA PHE A 8 36.93 31.38 26.86
C PHE A 8 37.45 31.12 28.28
N THR A 9 38.31 31.98 28.82
CA THR A 9 38.78 31.87 30.22
C THR A 9 37.64 31.95 31.22
N ASN A 10 36.70 32.90 31.01
CA ASN A 10 35.51 33.01 31.85
C ASN A 10 34.60 31.78 31.73
N TRP A 11 34.43 31.25 30.52
CA TRP A 11 33.67 30.04 30.28
C TRP A 11 34.28 28.82 30.99
N LEU A 12 35.60 28.60 30.86
CA LEU A 12 36.30 27.50 31.55
C LEU A 12 36.15 27.60 33.07
N ASN A 13 36.38 28.78 33.63
CA ASN A 13 36.24 29.00 35.07
C ASN A 13 34.80 28.78 35.55
N ASN A 14 33.80 29.13 34.74
CA ASN A 14 32.40 28.84 35.04
C ASN A 14 32.11 27.33 35.03
N VAL A 15 32.65 26.58 34.05
CA VAL A 15 32.53 25.12 34.02
C VAL A 15 33.17 24.50 35.27
N PHE A 16 34.40 24.89 35.63
CA PHE A 16 35.04 24.37 36.84
C PHE A 16 34.28 24.70 38.11
N TYR A 17 33.77 25.93 38.23
CA TYR A 17 32.95 26.35 39.38
C TYR A 17 31.66 25.52 39.48
N LYS A 18 30.92 25.34 38.37
CA LYS A 18 29.68 24.56 38.34
C LYS A 18 29.86 23.11 38.75
N HIS A 19 30.99 22.51 38.40
CA HIS A 19 31.31 21.13 38.75
C HIS A 19 32.14 21.00 40.04
N SER A 20 32.18 22.05 40.87
CA SER A 20 32.91 22.10 42.15
C SER A 20 34.40 21.71 42.05
N ALA A 21 35.02 21.94 40.90
CA ALA A 21 36.46 21.81 40.74
C ALA A 21 37.13 23.08 41.27
N ASN A 22 38.00 22.93 42.28
CA ASN A 22 38.75 24.04 42.88
C ASN A 22 39.91 24.51 41.98
N ILE A 23 39.59 24.89 40.73
CA ILE A 23 40.52 25.27 39.67
C ILE A 23 40.09 26.63 39.12
N LYS A 24 41.02 27.59 39.07
CA LYS A 24 40.80 28.91 38.48
C LYS A 24 41.94 29.28 37.54
N ILE A 25 41.63 29.34 36.25
CA ILE A 25 42.58 29.69 35.19
C ILE A 25 42.72 31.21 35.13
N ARG A 26 43.97 31.69 35.16
CA ARG A 26 44.32 33.12 35.00
C ARG A 26 44.75 33.43 33.58
N ASP A 27 45.55 32.55 32.96
CA ASP A 27 45.97 32.68 31.57
C ASP A 27 45.79 31.37 30.78
N LEU A 28 44.87 31.44 29.82
CA LEU A 28 44.47 30.33 28.95
C LEU A 28 45.67 29.70 28.24
N TYR A 29 46.58 30.49 27.68
CA TYR A 29 47.63 29.98 26.80
C TYR A 29 48.76 29.30 27.57
N THR A 30 49.07 29.79 28.78
CA THR A 30 50.14 29.24 29.60
C THR A 30 49.67 28.07 30.44
N GLU A 31 48.40 28.03 30.85
CA GLU A 31 47.88 26.99 31.74
C GLU A 31 47.33 25.77 30.99
N LEU A 32 46.81 25.90 29.77
CA LEU A 32 46.35 24.74 28.99
C LEU A 32 47.48 23.95 28.30
N LYS A 33 48.69 24.50 28.24
CA LYS A 33 49.80 23.94 27.45
C LYS A 33 50.21 22.53 27.88
N ASP A 34 50.05 22.20 29.16
CA ASP A 34 50.44 20.90 29.73
C ASP A 34 49.39 19.80 29.52
N GLY A 35 48.22 20.16 29.00
CA GLY A 35 47.10 19.27 28.73
C GLY A 35 46.35 18.77 29.97
N ILE A 36 46.76 19.13 31.19
CA ILE A 36 46.15 18.63 32.43
C ILE A 36 44.75 19.20 32.60
N TYR A 37 44.62 20.53 32.49
CA TYR A 37 43.31 21.19 32.58
C TYR A 37 42.41 20.88 31.38
N LEU A 38 43.00 20.56 30.22
CA LEU A 38 42.26 20.10 29.05
C LEU A 38 41.59 18.74 29.30
N LEU A 39 42.35 17.77 29.83
CA LEU A 39 41.80 16.48 30.22
C LEU A 39 40.73 16.63 31.32
N ARG A 40 40.98 17.51 32.30
CA ARG A 40 40.03 17.75 33.39
C ARG A 40 38.73 18.34 32.90
N ILE A 41 38.76 19.32 31.99
CA ILE A 41 37.50 19.87 31.49
C ILE A 41 36.75 18.88 30.61
N LEU A 42 37.45 18.07 29.81
CA LEU A 42 36.81 17.02 29.01
C LEU A 42 36.10 16.01 29.91
N GLU A 43 36.71 15.62 31.03
CA GLU A 43 36.12 14.73 32.03
C GLU A 43 34.85 15.34 32.64
N LEU A 44 34.88 16.62 33.01
CA LEU A 44 33.72 17.31 33.58
C LEU A 44 32.57 17.49 32.59
N LEU A 45 32.88 17.83 31.33
CA LEU A 45 31.86 18.05 30.30
C LEU A 45 31.24 16.75 29.80
N SER A 46 32.02 15.68 29.70
CA SER A 46 31.54 14.38 29.24
C SER A 46 30.98 13.50 30.36
N SER A 47 31.28 13.84 31.63
CA SER A 47 31.04 12.98 32.79
C SER A 47 31.70 11.59 32.69
N GLU A 48 32.74 11.45 31.86
CA GLU A 48 33.48 10.20 31.66
C GLU A 48 34.89 10.32 32.22
N GLN A 49 35.36 9.24 32.87
CA GLN A 49 36.70 9.21 33.44
C GLN A 49 37.76 9.10 32.33
N LEU A 50 38.58 10.13 32.18
CA LEU A 50 39.73 10.10 31.27
C LEU A 50 40.98 9.48 31.93
N PRO A 51 41.95 8.99 31.13
CA PRO A 51 43.22 8.49 31.66
C PRO A 51 43.93 9.53 32.51
N ARG A 52 44.56 9.09 33.61
CA ARG A 52 45.25 9.99 34.54
C ARG A 52 46.30 10.83 33.78
N PRO A 53 46.33 12.16 33.99
CA PRO A 53 47.30 13.03 33.35
C PRO A 53 48.71 12.76 33.89
N ASN A 54 49.69 12.84 33.00
CA ASN A 54 51.10 12.80 33.36
C ASN A 54 51.51 14.16 33.96
N LYS A 55 52.08 14.15 35.17
CA LYS A 55 52.48 15.38 35.91
C LYS A 55 53.92 15.82 35.61
N GLY A 56 54.63 15.12 34.74
CA GLY A 56 56.00 15.47 34.39
C GLY A 56 56.10 16.82 33.66
N LYS A 57 57.21 17.54 33.87
CA LYS A 57 57.42 18.91 33.36
C LYS A 57 58.08 18.97 31.98
N MET A 58 58.51 17.83 31.44
CA MET A 58 59.12 17.72 30.11
C MET A 58 58.07 17.80 28.99
N ARG A 59 58.49 18.32 27.84
CA ARG A 59 57.64 18.45 26.64
C ARG A 59 56.93 17.13 26.24
N VAL A 60 57.60 15.99 26.41
CA VAL A 60 57.02 14.67 26.08
C VAL A 60 55.75 14.38 26.89
N HIS A 61 55.69 14.79 28.16
CA HIS A 61 54.52 14.59 29.02
C HIS A 61 53.36 15.52 28.64
N PHE A 62 53.67 16.76 28.24
CA PHE A 62 52.65 17.69 27.76
C PHE A 62 52.05 17.19 26.45
N LEU A 63 52.87 16.68 25.53
CA LEU A 63 52.40 16.07 24.29
C LEU A 63 51.53 14.83 24.60
N GLU A 64 51.96 13.97 25.52
CA GLU A 64 51.19 12.78 25.93
C GLU A 64 49.77 13.15 26.43
N ASN A 65 49.66 14.15 27.30
CA ASN A 65 48.37 14.62 27.83
C ASN A 65 47.47 15.23 26.74
N ASN A 66 48.04 16.07 25.88
CA ASN A 66 47.30 16.67 24.77
C ASN A 66 46.86 15.61 23.75
N SER A 67 47.71 14.62 23.46
CA SER A 67 47.36 13.47 22.61
C SER A 67 46.20 12.67 23.19
N LYS A 68 46.19 12.40 24.50
CA LYS A 68 45.05 11.74 25.18
C LYS A 68 43.76 12.54 25.00
N ALA A 69 43.80 13.86 25.20
CA ALA A 69 42.65 14.74 25.05
C ALA A 69 42.13 14.77 23.59
N ILE A 70 43.03 14.90 22.62
CA ILE A 70 42.69 14.88 21.20
C ILE A 70 42.11 13.52 20.79
N GLN A 71 42.67 12.42 21.27
CA GLN A 71 42.17 11.07 20.97
C GLN A 71 40.75 10.88 21.53
N PHE A 72 40.48 11.33 22.75
CA PHE A 72 39.15 11.30 23.33
C PHE A 72 38.13 12.09 22.48
N LEU A 73 38.48 13.32 22.10
CA LEU A 73 37.63 14.15 21.23
C LEU A 73 37.39 13.48 19.87
N LYS A 74 38.42 12.91 19.25
CA LYS A 74 38.30 12.16 17.99
C LYS A 74 37.35 10.97 18.14
N SER A 75 37.46 10.20 19.21
CA SER A 75 36.57 9.06 19.47
C SER A 75 35.11 9.50 19.62
N LYS A 76 34.85 10.62 20.33
CA LYS A 76 33.51 11.17 20.48
C LYS A 76 32.92 11.63 19.15
N ILE A 77 33.69 12.34 18.34
CA ILE A 77 33.25 12.77 17.00
C ILE A 77 32.96 11.56 16.12
N MET A 78 33.83 10.55 16.12
CA MET A 78 33.63 9.31 15.36
C MET A 78 32.36 8.57 15.78
N PHE A 79 32.08 8.51 17.09
CA PHE A 79 30.83 7.92 17.59
C PHE A 79 29.61 8.67 17.07
N CYS A 80 29.58 10.01 17.19
CA CYS A 80 28.48 10.82 16.69
C CYS A 80 28.27 10.67 15.17
N LEU A 81 29.36 10.57 14.41
CA LEU A 81 29.31 10.35 12.96
C LEU A 81 28.73 8.98 12.63
N LYS A 82 29.24 7.92 13.27
CA LYS A 82 28.75 6.55 13.07
C LYS A 82 27.28 6.43 13.40
N GLU A 83 26.85 6.96 14.54
CA GLU A 83 25.45 6.94 14.94
C GLU A 83 24.55 7.67 13.92
N THR A 84 25.04 8.80 13.39
CA THR A 84 24.31 9.55 12.35
C THR A 84 24.23 8.76 11.04
N ASP A 85 25.28 8.03 10.67
CA ASP A 85 25.30 7.21 9.46
C ASP A 85 24.43 5.95 9.59
N ASP A 86 24.41 5.32 10.77
CA ASP A 86 23.51 4.20 11.07
C ASP A 86 22.04 4.62 10.93
N LEU A 87 21.68 5.82 11.40
CA LEU A 87 20.33 6.39 11.24
C LEU A 87 19.98 6.66 9.77
N LYS A 88 20.92 7.18 8.97
CA LYS A 88 20.71 7.38 7.52
C LYS A 88 20.49 6.05 6.81
N PHE A 89 21.29 5.04 7.13
CA PHE A 89 21.16 3.71 6.55
C PHE A 89 19.78 3.10 6.86
N GLN A 90 19.33 3.21 8.11
CA GLN A 90 17.98 2.76 8.50
C GLN A 90 16.90 3.48 7.70
N TYR A 91 16.98 4.82 7.60
CA TYR A 91 16.07 5.62 6.78
C TYR A 91 16.02 5.15 5.32
N GLU A 92 17.20 4.98 4.71
CA GLU A 92 17.33 4.55 3.32
C GLU A 92 16.79 3.12 3.08
N HIS A 93 17.01 2.23 4.04
CA HIS A 93 16.49 0.87 3.97
C HIS A 93 14.96 0.86 4.07
N MET A 94 14.37 1.55 5.06
CA MET A 94 12.92 1.59 5.23
C MET A 94 12.22 2.22 4.03
N ILE A 95 12.75 3.33 3.50
CA ILE A 95 12.14 3.98 2.34
C ILE A 95 12.24 3.12 1.10
N PHE A 96 13.36 2.40 0.91
CA PHE A 96 13.53 1.47 -0.20
C PHE A 96 12.52 0.33 -0.16
N GLU A 97 12.38 -0.33 1.00
CA GLU A 97 11.41 -1.43 1.16
C GLU A 97 9.96 -0.95 0.97
N LEU A 98 9.62 0.23 1.50
CA LEU A 98 8.28 0.80 1.31
C LEU A 98 8.01 1.16 -0.16
N LEU A 99 8.96 1.81 -0.84
CA LEU A 99 8.83 2.14 -2.27
C LEU A 99 8.71 0.89 -3.15
N LYS A 100 9.48 -0.16 -2.83
CA LYS A 100 9.41 -1.46 -3.51
C LYS A 100 8.03 -2.09 -3.33
N TRP A 101 7.51 -2.10 -2.10
CA TRP A 101 6.17 -2.61 -1.80
C TRP A 101 5.09 -1.83 -2.55
N ILE A 102 5.16 -0.49 -2.54
CA ILE A 102 4.21 0.37 -3.27
C ILE A 102 4.23 0.05 -4.77
N LYS A 103 5.42 -0.07 -5.37
CA LYS A 103 5.54 -0.37 -6.81
C LYS A 103 4.89 -1.71 -7.17
N LEU A 104 5.14 -2.75 -6.36
CA LEU A 104 4.55 -4.06 -6.55
C LEU A 104 3.03 -4.03 -6.39
N LYS A 105 2.51 -3.33 -5.37
CA LYS A 105 1.07 -3.23 -5.15
C LYS A 105 0.35 -2.42 -6.22
N VAL A 106 0.95 -1.35 -6.73
CA VAL A 106 0.40 -0.62 -7.89
C VAL A 106 0.25 -1.57 -9.08
N THR A 107 1.27 -2.39 -9.39
CA THR A 107 1.15 -3.35 -10.50
C THR A 107 0.11 -4.44 -10.27
N GLU A 108 -0.09 -4.89 -9.03
CA GLU A 108 -1.16 -5.84 -8.69
C GLU A 108 -2.56 -5.21 -8.78
N LEU A 109 -2.69 -3.93 -8.43
CA LEU A 109 -3.96 -3.19 -8.48
C LEU A 109 -4.33 -2.71 -9.89
N ASP A 110 -3.34 -2.47 -10.74
CA ASP A 110 -3.53 -2.08 -12.15
C ASP A 110 -3.89 -3.29 -13.06
N ASP A 111 -3.87 -4.51 -12.53
CA ASP A 111 -4.45 -5.65 -13.24
C ASP A 111 -5.95 -5.39 -13.44
N HIS A 112 -6.44 -5.54 -14.67
CA HIS A 112 -7.86 -5.40 -15.03
C HIS A 112 -8.46 -6.71 -15.54
N SER A 113 -7.77 -7.83 -15.34
CA SER A 113 -8.35 -9.15 -15.56
C SER A 113 -9.36 -9.46 -14.45
N PHE A 114 -10.62 -9.67 -14.84
CA PHE A 114 -11.71 -10.01 -13.94
C PHE A 114 -12.29 -11.37 -14.32
N PRO A 115 -12.58 -12.25 -13.32
CA PRO A 115 -13.26 -13.50 -13.58
C PRO A 115 -14.72 -13.25 -13.97
N ASN A 116 -15.27 -14.10 -14.84
CA ASN A 116 -16.65 -14.02 -15.35
C ASN A 116 -17.68 -14.78 -14.49
N SER A 117 -17.37 -15.03 -13.21
CA SER A 117 -18.25 -15.70 -12.25
C SER A 117 -18.39 -14.87 -11.00
N LEU A 118 -19.62 -14.72 -10.51
CA LEU A 118 -19.94 -13.95 -9.31
C LEU A 118 -19.19 -14.48 -8.08
N GLU A 119 -19.05 -15.80 -7.94
CA GLU A 119 -18.33 -16.43 -6.84
C GLU A 119 -16.84 -16.04 -6.84
N LYS A 120 -16.19 -16.17 -8.01
CA LYS A 120 -14.77 -15.79 -8.17
C LYS A 120 -14.59 -14.28 -8.01
N MET A 121 -15.55 -13.48 -8.45
CA MET A 121 -15.51 -12.02 -8.30
C MET A 121 -15.64 -11.60 -6.83
N CYS A 122 -16.47 -12.28 -6.04
CA CYS A 122 -16.55 -12.10 -4.59
C CYS A 122 -15.21 -12.41 -3.90
N PHE A 123 -14.47 -13.42 -4.36
CA PHE A 123 -13.12 -13.69 -3.87
C PHE A 123 -12.15 -12.53 -4.15
N VAL A 124 -12.17 -11.98 -5.37
CA VAL A 124 -11.37 -10.79 -5.74
C VAL A 124 -11.73 -9.59 -4.85
N MET A 125 -13.02 -9.35 -4.62
CA MET A 125 -13.49 -8.30 -3.70
C MET A 125 -13.01 -8.54 -2.26
N ASN A 126 -13.02 -9.79 -1.78
CA ASN A 126 -12.54 -10.11 -0.44
C ASN A 126 -11.03 -9.85 -0.30
N ASN A 127 -10.23 -10.24 -1.29
CA ASN A 127 -8.79 -9.96 -1.30
C ASN A 127 -8.52 -8.45 -1.32
N PHE A 128 -9.30 -7.70 -2.09
CA PHE A 128 -9.22 -6.23 -2.10
C PHE A 128 -9.58 -5.62 -0.73
N LYS A 129 -10.58 -6.18 -0.02
CA LYS A 129 -10.89 -5.78 1.36
C LYS A 129 -9.73 -6.07 2.31
N ILE A 130 -9.13 -7.27 2.25
CA ILE A 130 -7.98 -7.66 3.07
C ILE A 130 -6.80 -6.70 2.86
N PHE A 131 -6.50 -6.34 1.61
CA PHE A 131 -5.47 -5.34 1.30
C PHE A 131 -5.72 -4.02 2.04
N ARG A 132 -6.96 -3.51 2.03
CA ARG A 132 -7.32 -2.23 2.66
C ARG A 132 -7.34 -2.26 4.18
N THR A 133 -7.76 -3.37 4.79
CA THR A 133 -7.96 -3.47 6.23
C THR A 133 -6.77 -4.07 6.99
N VAL A 134 -5.94 -4.87 6.32
CA VAL A 134 -4.84 -5.62 6.96
C VAL A 134 -3.49 -5.18 6.42
N GLU A 135 -3.29 -5.18 5.11
CA GLU A 135 -1.95 -4.95 4.52
C GLU A 135 -1.54 -3.46 4.47
N LYS A 136 -2.44 -2.57 4.04
CA LYS A 136 -2.15 -1.14 3.87
C LYS A 136 -1.92 -0.38 5.21
N PRO A 137 -2.70 -0.61 6.28
CA PRO A 137 -2.54 0.15 7.54
C PRO A 137 -1.15 0.10 8.18
N PRO A 138 -0.46 -1.06 8.31
CA PRO A 138 0.89 -1.08 8.85
C PRO A 138 1.88 -0.32 7.96
N LYS A 139 1.69 -0.32 6.64
CA LYS A 139 2.54 0.44 5.69
C LYS A 139 2.34 1.95 5.80
N TYR A 140 1.14 2.41 6.11
CA TYR A 140 0.90 3.81 6.45
C TYR A 140 1.63 4.21 7.74
N ARG A 141 1.67 3.32 8.74
CA ARG A 141 2.45 3.54 9.96
C ARG A 141 3.95 3.61 9.68
N GLU A 142 4.48 2.71 8.84
CA GLU A 142 5.87 2.74 8.38
C GLU A 142 6.22 4.07 7.70
N LYS A 143 5.34 4.60 6.84
CA LYS A 143 5.50 5.94 6.24
C LYS A 143 5.72 7.03 7.31
N GLY A 144 4.89 7.06 8.34
CA GLY A 144 5.02 8.02 9.44
C GLY A 144 6.32 7.86 10.24
N ILE A 145 6.78 6.61 10.43
CA ILE A 145 8.08 6.33 11.08
C ILE A 145 9.25 6.83 10.23
N ILE A 146 9.19 6.66 8.90
CA ILE A 146 10.21 7.16 7.97
C ILE A 146 10.29 8.70 8.03
N GLU A 147 9.16 9.38 8.06
CA GLU A 147 9.09 10.84 8.21
C GLU A 147 9.71 11.29 9.54
N ALA A 148 9.31 10.65 10.65
CA ALA A 148 9.87 10.94 11.97
C ALA A 148 11.40 10.73 12.02
N ASN A 149 11.89 9.64 11.45
CA ASN A 149 13.33 9.35 11.37
C ASN A 149 14.08 10.39 10.54
N PHE A 150 13.51 10.86 9.42
CA PHE A 150 14.10 11.93 8.63
C PHE A 150 14.22 13.24 9.43
N PHE A 151 13.16 13.64 10.15
CA PHE A 151 13.19 14.82 11.01
C PHE A 151 14.17 14.68 12.16
N TYR A 152 14.28 13.49 12.73
CA TYR A 152 15.25 13.19 13.79
C TYR A 152 16.69 13.33 13.29
N ILE A 153 17.03 12.74 12.14
CA ILE A 153 18.36 12.88 11.50
C ILE A 153 18.68 14.36 11.28
N ARG A 154 17.74 15.13 10.73
CA ARG A 154 17.93 16.56 10.44
C ARG A 154 18.22 17.36 11.71
N THR A 155 17.41 17.14 12.76
CA THR A 155 17.59 17.82 14.06
C THR A 155 18.94 17.46 14.69
N LYS A 156 19.32 16.17 14.66
CA LYS A 156 20.59 15.70 15.23
C LYS A 156 21.81 16.27 14.50
N GLN A 157 21.75 16.37 13.18
CA GLN A 157 22.81 16.99 12.39
C GLN A 157 22.93 18.49 12.64
N GLN A 158 21.81 19.20 12.83
CA GLN A 158 21.84 20.61 13.20
C GLN A 158 22.52 20.84 14.55
N VAL A 159 22.18 20.04 15.57
CA VAL A 159 22.81 20.10 16.89
C VAL A 159 24.31 19.78 16.81
N ASN A 160 24.68 18.82 15.97
CA ASN A 160 26.07 18.46 15.74
C ASN A 160 26.83 19.41 14.79
N ASN A 161 26.20 20.52 14.35
CA ASN A 161 26.74 21.47 13.36
C ASN A 161 27.21 20.80 12.05
N GLN A 162 26.54 19.72 11.63
CA GLN A 162 26.79 19.00 10.40
C GLN A 162 25.90 19.53 9.26
N ARG A 163 26.31 19.30 8.01
CA ARG A 163 25.47 19.62 6.85
C ARG A 163 24.18 18.80 6.89
N ALA A 164 23.07 19.44 6.56
CA ALA A 164 21.77 18.79 6.50
C ALA A 164 21.80 17.62 5.51
N TYR A 165 21.26 16.49 5.94
CA TYR A 165 21.16 15.28 5.15
C TYR A 165 20.19 15.50 3.98
N LEU A 166 20.68 15.18 2.80
CA LEU A 166 19.90 15.11 1.57
C LEU A 166 19.87 13.65 1.14
N PRO A 167 18.69 12.99 1.16
CA PRO A 167 18.55 11.64 0.65
C PRO A 167 18.94 11.54 -0.83
N PRO A 168 19.45 10.37 -1.29
CA PRO A 168 19.65 10.10 -2.71
C PRO A 168 18.39 10.34 -3.55
N GLU A 169 18.57 10.66 -4.83
CA GLU A 169 17.45 10.88 -5.77
C GLU A 169 16.49 9.68 -5.80
N GLY A 170 15.18 9.95 -5.79
CA GLY A 170 14.14 8.92 -5.75
C GLY A 170 13.89 8.32 -4.36
N ARG A 171 14.67 8.70 -3.35
CA ARG A 171 14.49 8.33 -1.93
C ARG A 171 14.15 9.54 -1.06
N THR A 172 13.52 10.57 -1.64
CA THR A 172 13.05 11.71 -0.86
C THR A 172 11.64 11.46 -0.32
N LEU A 173 11.27 12.14 0.77
CA LEU A 173 9.90 12.11 1.28
C LEU A 173 8.87 12.57 0.23
N ARG A 174 9.26 13.47 -0.69
CA ARG A 174 8.42 13.93 -1.78
C ARG A 174 8.18 12.82 -2.81
N ASP A 175 9.22 12.04 -3.13
CA ASP A 175 9.08 10.89 -4.04
C ASP A 175 8.20 9.81 -3.42
N LEU A 176 8.37 9.55 -2.12
CA LEU A 176 7.51 8.64 -1.37
C LEU A 176 6.05 9.10 -1.42
N GLU A 177 5.78 10.39 -1.18
CA GLU A 177 4.44 10.96 -1.26
C GLU A 177 3.85 10.80 -2.66
N LYS A 178 4.61 11.11 -3.71
CA LYS A 178 4.17 10.94 -5.10
C LYS A 178 3.81 9.48 -5.41
N LYS A 179 4.60 8.51 -4.94
CA LYS A 179 4.33 7.08 -5.13
C LYS A 179 3.15 6.60 -4.30
N TRP A 180 2.97 7.15 -3.10
CA TRP A 180 1.82 6.88 -2.25
C TRP A 180 0.51 7.36 -2.90
N ILE A 181 0.49 8.57 -3.47
CA ILE A 181 -0.67 9.09 -4.22
C ILE A 181 -0.99 8.20 -5.42
N ALA A 182 0.03 7.69 -6.13
CA ALA A 182 -0.18 6.75 -7.23
C ALA A 182 -0.83 5.43 -6.77
N LEU A 183 -0.45 4.93 -5.59
CA LEU A 183 -1.08 3.76 -4.97
C LEU A 183 -2.56 4.02 -4.64
N GLU A 184 -2.87 5.18 -4.05
CA GLU A 184 -4.25 5.54 -3.72
C GLU A 184 -5.12 5.69 -4.97
N LYS A 185 -4.55 6.22 -6.06
CA LYS A 185 -5.23 6.30 -7.35
C LYS A 185 -5.51 4.90 -7.93
N ALA A 186 -4.51 4.01 -7.91
CA ALA A 186 -4.68 2.63 -8.37
C ALA A 186 -5.72 1.87 -7.53
N GLU A 187 -5.72 2.07 -6.20
CA GLU A 187 -6.72 1.50 -5.29
C GLU A 187 -8.14 1.97 -5.64
N ASP A 188 -8.34 3.28 -5.83
CA ASP A 188 -9.65 3.84 -6.19
C ASP A 188 -10.14 3.32 -7.56
N SER A 189 -9.24 3.29 -8.55
CA SER A 189 -9.54 2.75 -9.89
C SER A 189 -9.90 1.26 -9.84
N ARG A 190 -9.14 0.43 -9.12
CA ARG A 190 -9.42 -1.00 -8.96
C ARG A 190 -10.72 -1.24 -8.20
N GLY A 191 -10.99 -0.46 -7.14
CA GLY A 191 -12.24 -0.53 -6.39
C GLY A 191 -13.47 -0.24 -7.26
N LYS A 192 -13.41 0.81 -8.09
CA LYS A 192 -14.47 1.14 -9.05
C LYS A 192 -14.68 0.05 -10.09
N ALA A 193 -13.59 -0.48 -10.65
CA ALA A 193 -13.66 -1.55 -11.64
C ALA A 193 -14.26 -2.85 -11.05
N ILE A 194 -13.86 -3.23 -9.82
CA ILE A 194 -14.45 -4.37 -9.11
C ILE A 194 -15.96 -4.18 -8.91
N GLN A 195 -16.39 -2.99 -8.50
CA GLN A 195 -17.80 -2.70 -8.28
C GLN A 195 -18.61 -2.75 -9.59
N GLN A 196 -18.06 -2.18 -10.67
CA GLN A 196 -18.71 -2.20 -11.99
C GLN A 196 -18.88 -3.64 -12.51
N GLU A 197 -17.84 -4.47 -12.40
CA GLU A 197 -17.92 -5.86 -12.84
C GLU A 197 -18.88 -6.71 -11.97
N LEU A 198 -18.94 -6.48 -10.65
CA LEU A 198 -19.95 -7.13 -9.81
C LEU A 198 -21.36 -6.78 -10.24
N LEU A 199 -21.66 -5.49 -10.46
CA LEU A 199 -22.98 -5.05 -10.93
C LEU A 199 -23.31 -5.62 -12.32
N ARG A 200 -22.32 -5.70 -13.21
CA ARG A 200 -22.46 -6.32 -14.54
C ARG A 200 -22.85 -7.79 -14.41
N LEU A 201 -22.10 -8.56 -13.61
CA LEU A 201 -22.37 -9.99 -13.37
C LEU A 201 -23.71 -10.23 -12.69
N GLU A 202 -24.08 -9.43 -11.68
CA GLU A 202 -25.39 -9.53 -11.01
C GLU A 202 -26.55 -9.27 -11.99
N ARG A 203 -26.41 -8.28 -12.88
CA ARG A 203 -27.42 -8.00 -13.91
C ARG A 203 -27.56 -9.18 -14.88
N ILE A 204 -26.44 -9.75 -15.34
CA ILE A 204 -26.46 -10.89 -16.25
C ILE A 204 -27.09 -12.10 -15.57
N GLU A 205 -26.73 -12.40 -14.33
CA GLU A 205 -27.33 -13.48 -13.54
C GLU A 205 -28.87 -13.35 -13.46
N GLN A 206 -29.36 -12.13 -13.21
CA GLN A 206 -30.81 -11.86 -13.22
C GLN A 206 -31.44 -12.08 -14.60
N GLN A 207 -30.77 -11.67 -15.69
CA GLN A 207 -31.23 -11.93 -17.06
C GLN A 207 -31.26 -13.43 -17.38
N VAL A 208 -30.23 -14.18 -16.97
CA VAL A 208 -30.14 -15.65 -17.11
C VAL A 208 -31.29 -16.32 -16.37
N GLN A 209 -31.55 -15.95 -15.12
CA GLN A 209 -32.67 -16.50 -14.34
C GLN A 209 -34.02 -16.19 -15.00
N MET A 210 -34.18 -15.00 -15.56
CA MET A 210 -35.39 -14.62 -16.30
C MET A 210 -35.54 -15.43 -17.60
N PHE A 211 -34.45 -15.62 -18.34
CA PHE A 211 -34.39 -16.44 -19.55
C PHE A 211 -34.80 -17.88 -19.24
N LEU A 212 -34.19 -18.51 -18.23
CA LEU A 212 -34.47 -19.91 -17.87
C LEU A 212 -35.93 -20.11 -17.46
N LYS A 213 -36.51 -19.17 -16.68
CA LYS A 213 -37.94 -19.20 -16.33
C LYS A 213 -38.83 -19.10 -17.58
N LYS A 214 -38.51 -18.19 -18.50
CA LYS A 214 -39.28 -18.03 -19.75
C LYS A 214 -39.14 -19.24 -20.66
N ALA A 215 -37.92 -19.76 -20.84
CA ALA A 215 -37.62 -20.95 -21.62
C ALA A 215 -38.38 -22.17 -21.10
N ALA A 216 -38.37 -22.41 -19.78
CA ALA A 216 -39.10 -23.52 -19.16
C ALA A 216 -40.62 -23.48 -19.44
N ILE A 217 -41.23 -22.29 -19.43
CA ILE A 217 -42.64 -22.10 -19.80
C ILE A 217 -42.88 -22.47 -21.28
N ARG A 218 -41.95 -22.10 -22.18
CA ARG A 218 -42.09 -22.37 -23.62
C ARG A 218 -41.83 -23.84 -23.93
N GLU A 219 -40.86 -24.46 -23.29
CA GLU A 219 -40.66 -25.91 -23.37
C GLU A 219 -41.88 -26.68 -22.90
N ALA A 220 -42.52 -26.27 -21.79
CA ALA A 220 -43.75 -26.88 -21.31
C ALA A 220 -44.90 -26.72 -22.31
N TYR A 221 -45.04 -25.53 -22.92
CA TYR A 221 -45.99 -25.30 -23.99
C TYR A 221 -45.75 -26.23 -25.20
N LEU A 222 -44.50 -26.32 -25.69
CA LEU A 222 -44.15 -27.19 -26.81
C LEU A 222 -44.39 -28.67 -26.49
N ARG A 223 -44.14 -29.11 -25.25
CA ARG A 223 -44.47 -30.46 -24.80
C ARG A 223 -45.97 -30.72 -24.86
N ASN A 224 -46.78 -29.83 -24.27
CA ASN A 224 -48.24 -29.96 -24.28
C ASN A 224 -48.79 -29.93 -25.72
N MET A 225 -48.29 -29.03 -26.56
CA MET A 225 -48.69 -28.90 -27.96
C MET A 225 -48.36 -30.17 -28.76
N ARG A 226 -47.17 -30.74 -28.53
CA ARG A 226 -46.76 -32.01 -29.13
C ARG A 226 -47.68 -33.16 -28.71
N GLU A 227 -48.06 -33.24 -27.43
CA GLU A 227 -49.01 -34.25 -26.96
C GLU A 227 -50.39 -34.11 -27.60
N ILE A 228 -50.88 -32.88 -27.77
CA ILE A 228 -52.18 -32.62 -28.43
C ILE A 228 -52.12 -33.08 -29.90
N ILE A 229 -51.08 -32.70 -30.64
CA ILE A 229 -50.90 -33.11 -32.04
C ILE A 229 -50.72 -34.63 -32.16
N GLN A 230 -49.97 -35.25 -31.24
CA GLN A 230 -49.72 -36.68 -31.28
C GLN A 230 -50.99 -37.50 -30.94
N LYS A 231 -51.85 -37.01 -30.04
CA LYS A 231 -53.18 -37.56 -29.78
C LYS A 231 -54.14 -37.39 -30.97
N GLN A 232 -53.84 -36.47 -31.89
CA GLN A 232 -54.59 -36.25 -33.13
C GLN A 232 -54.03 -37.07 -34.32
N GLY A 233 -53.09 -37.99 -34.12
CA GLY A 233 -52.54 -38.82 -35.20
C GLY A 233 -53.57 -39.67 -35.97
N ASP A 234 -54.76 -39.87 -35.42
CA ASP A 234 -55.88 -40.60 -36.03
C ASP A 234 -56.98 -39.65 -36.55
N TRP A 235 -56.65 -38.67 -37.41
CA TRP A 235 -57.65 -37.87 -38.16
C TRP A 235 -58.39 -38.74 -39.19
N GLN A 236 -59.21 -39.66 -38.71
CA GLN A 236 -60.29 -40.31 -39.47
C GLN A 236 -61.62 -39.84 -38.86
N PRO A 237 -62.16 -38.70 -39.33
CA PRO A 237 -63.44 -38.21 -38.85
C PRO A 237 -64.56 -39.14 -39.37
N ASP A 238 -65.24 -39.83 -38.46
CA ASP A 238 -66.37 -40.70 -38.81
C ASP A 238 -67.62 -39.88 -39.22
N ASN A 239 -67.74 -38.63 -38.72
CA ASN A 239 -68.90 -37.75 -38.93
C ASN A 239 -68.52 -36.28 -39.23
N ILE A 240 -69.41 -35.56 -39.93
CA ILE A 240 -69.25 -34.13 -40.26
C ILE A 240 -69.12 -33.27 -38.98
N GLU A 241 -69.79 -33.63 -37.90
CA GLU A 241 -69.69 -32.92 -36.61
C GLU A 241 -68.30 -33.04 -35.97
N GLN A 242 -67.65 -34.21 -36.09
CA GLN A 242 -66.27 -34.39 -35.64
C GLN A 242 -65.30 -33.56 -36.49
N LEU A 243 -65.47 -33.56 -37.82
CA LEU A 243 -64.67 -32.72 -38.72
C LEU A 243 -64.79 -31.23 -38.36
N GLN A 244 -66.00 -30.74 -38.08
CA GLN A 244 -66.22 -29.35 -37.67
C GLN A 244 -65.61 -29.03 -36.30
N ALA A 245 -65.71 -29.96 -35.35
CA ALA A 245 -65.10 -29.82 -34.03
C ALA A 245 -63.57 -29.79 -34.10
N ASP A 246 -62.96 -30.63 -34.93
CA ASP A 246 -61.50 -30.67 -35.10
C ASP A 246 -60.96 -29.49 -35.88
N THR A 247 -61.70 -28.98 -36.87
CA THR A 247 -61.39 -27.71 -37.55
C THR A 247 -61.34 -26.55 -36.56
N ARG A 248 -62.34 -26.41 -35.67
CA ARG A 248 -62.32 -25.36 -34.64
C ARG A 248 -61.16 -25.47 -33.66
N LYS A 249 -60.74 -26.71 -33.33
CA LYS A 249 -59.55 -26.92 -32.49
C LYS A 249 -58.28 -26.45 -33.20
N LEU A 250 -58.13 -26.74 -34.50
CA LEU A 250 -57.00 -26.25 -35.29
C LEU A 250 -56.98 -24.72 -35.40
N GLU A 251 -58.14 -24.09 -35.62
CA GLU A 251 -58.26 -22.63 -35.63
C GLU A 251 -57.87 -22.02 -34.27
N ALA A 252 -58.27 -22.64 -33.16
CA ALA A 252 -57.89 -22.19 -31.82
C ALA A 252 -56.38 -22.35 -31.56
N ILE A 253 -55.78 -23.43 -32.05
CA ILE A 253 -54.33 -23.64 -32.00
C ILE A 253 -53.60 -22.58 -32.82
N GLU A 254 -54.04 -22.32 -34.06
CA GLU A 254 -53.43 -21.33 -34.95
C GLU A 254 -53.51 -19.93 -34.36
N ALA A 255 -54.65 -19.56 -33.76
CA ALA A 255 -54.81 -18.29 -33.05
C ALA A 255 -53.88 -18.16 -31.83
N ASP A 256 -53.62 -19.24 -31.10
CA ASP A 256 -52.70 -19.26 -29.95
C ASP A 256 -51.21 -19.26 -30.38
N MET A 257 -50.87 -19.79 -31.55
CA MET A 257 -49.50 -19.80 -32.07
C MET A 257 -48.95 -18.40 -32.38
N LEU A 258 -49.80 -17.48 -32.85
CA LEU A 258 -49.40 -16.13 -33.25
C LEU A 258 -48.73 -15.31 -32.11
N PRO A 259 -49.32 -15.19 -30.90
CA PRO A 259 -48.65 -14.57 -29.75
C PRO A 259 -47.40 -15.31 -29.27
N GLN A 260 -47.31 -16.63 -29.49
CA GLN A 260 -46.15 -17.41 -29.05
C GLN A 260 -44.92 -17.17 -29.93
N ASP A 261 -45.08 -16.96 -31.23
CA ASP A 261 -43.97 -16.60 -32.13
C ASP A 261 -43.24 -15.33 -31.66
N GLN A 262 -43.98 -14.29 -31.28
CA GLN A 262 -43.40 -13.07 -30.71
C GLN A 262 -42.62 -13.34 -29.42
N ARG A 263 -43.11 -14.27 -28.59
CA ARG A 263 -42.47 -14.65 -27.32
C ARG A 263 -41.20 -15.47 -27.53
N PHE A 264 -41.16 -16.32 -28.54
CA PHE A 264 -39.94 -17.05 -28.94
C PHE A 264 -38.89 -16.10 -29.50
N LYS A 265 -39.28 -15.16 -30.38
CA LYS A 265 -38.38 -14.11 -30.88
C LYS A 265 -37.77 -13.29 -29.75
N ALA A 266 -38.58 -12.85 -28.78
CA ALA A 266 -38.09 -12.12 -27.62
C ALA A 266 -37.13 -12.96 -26.74
N LEU A 267 -37.36 -14.28 -26.66
CA LEU A 267 -36.47 -15.20 -25.95
C LEU A 267 -35.12 -15.37 -26.68
N SER A 268 -35.13 -15.48 -28.01
CA SER A 268 -33.91 -15.51 -28.83
C SER A 268 -33.10 -14.23 -28.74
N THR A 269 -33.75 -13.05 -28.72
CA THR A 269 -33.06 -11.78 -28.49
C THR A 269 -32.40 -11.74 -27.12
N MET A 270 -33.11 -12.19 -26.07
CA MET A 270 -32.58 -12.26 -24.71
C MET A 270 -31.37 -13.21 -24.61
N ALA A 271 -31.41 -14.36 -25.29
CA ALA A 271 -30.26 -15.27 -25.36
C ALA A 271 -29.05 -14.61 -26.04
N ALA A 272 -29.28 -13.93 -27.17
CA ALA A 272 -28.22 -13.24 -27.90
C ALA A 272 -27.54 -12.14 -27.07
N GLU A 273 -28.32 -11.36 -26.32
CA GLU A 273 -27.81 -10.34 -25.39
C GLU A 273 -26.92 -10.95 -24.30
N ILE A 274 -27.33 -12.09 -23.71
CA ILE A 274 -26.54 -12.75 -22.67
C ILE A 274 -25.26 -13.36 -23.24
N MET A 275 -25.32 -13.98 -24.42
CA MET A 275 -24.16 -14.60 -25.07
C MET A 275 -23.07 -13.57 -25.44
N GLN A 276 -23.47 -12.34 -25.77
CA GLN A 276 -22.53 -11.23 -26.04
C GLN A 276 -21.73 -10.80 -24.80
N GLU A 277 -22.25 -11.04 -23.59
CA GLU A 277 -21.67 -10.57 -22.33
C GLU A 277 -20.62 -11.54 -21.70
N ASN A 278 -20.14 -12.52 -22.48
CA ASN A 278 -19.10 -13.50 -22.10
C ASN A 278 -19.33 -14.18 -20.74
N TYR A 279 -20.58 -14.57 -20.49
CA TYR A 279 -21.01 -15.24 -19.27
C TYR A 279 -20.52 -16.69 -19.21
N GLN A 280 -20.23 -17.19 -18.00
CA GLN A 280 -19.61 -18.51 -17.82
C GLN A 280 -20.49 -19.66 -18.34
N ASP A 281 -21.83 -19.57 -18.22
CA ASP A 281 -22.74 -20.65 -18.62
C ASP A 281 -23.43 -20.39 -19.97
N ASN A 282 -22.71 -19.80 -20.93
CA ASN A 282 -23.21 -19.61 -22.30
C ASN A 282 -23.67 -20.93 -22.95
N ASP A 283 -23.02 -22.05 -22.64
CA ASP A 283 -23.40 -23.37 -23.15
C ASP A 283 -24.77 -23.83 -22.63
N LEU A 284 -25.15 -23.43 -21.42
CA LEU A 284 -26.44 -23.79 -20.82
C LEU A 284 -27.60 -23.05 -21.51
N ILE A 285 -27.32 -21.82 -21.99
CA ILE A 285 -28.25 -21.01 -22.78
C ILE A 285 -28.34 -21.53 -24.21
N ALA A 286 -27.21 -21.90 -24.83
CA ALA A 286 -27.18 -22.41 -26.20
C ALA A 286 -27.95 -23.75 -26.36
N ASN A 287 -28.05 -24.54 -25.29
CA ASN A 287 -28.78 -25.81 -25.29
C ASN A 287 -30.30 -25.67 -25.05
N LYS A 288 -30.82 -24.45 -24.82
CA LYS A 288 -32.22 -24.15 -24.47
C LYS A 288 -32.94 -23.37 -25.56
#